data_AF-A0A955Q549-F1
#
_entry.id   AF-A0A955Q549-F1
#
_cell.length_a   1.000
_cell.length_b   1.000
_cell.length_c   1.000
_cell.angle_alpha   90.00
_cell.angle_beta   90.00
_cell.angle_gamma   90.00
#
_symmetry.space_group_name_H-M   'P 1'
#
loop_
_entity.id
_entity.type
_entity.pdbx_description
1 polymer ?
#
loop_
_entity_poly.entity_id
_entity_poly.type
_entity_poly.pdbx_seq_one_letter_code
_entity_poly.pdbx_strand_id
1 'polypeptide(L)'
;CIPEVVLPLEEHAGGIGTSSEHQQLLHLYRTMPTRNFSSDLLSLIPQQLHMMDLTGVCWSDWGMPERIQETIACMRQGELFGVNSESVGGVWMTSRQKETVQEEFTGVLG
;
A
#
# COMPACT_ATOMS: atom_id res chain seq x y z
N CYS A 1 -13.82 6.43 8.73
CA CYS A 1 -13.66 5.29 9.66
C CYS A 1 -14.56 4.15 9.14
N ILE A 2 -14.15 2.89 9.30
CA ILE A 2 -14.93 1.69 8.94
C ILE A 2 -15.41 1.07 10.27
N PRO A 3 -16.62 1.41 10.77
CA PRO A 3 -17.04 1.03 12.12
C PRO A 3 -17.09 -0.48 12.33
N GLU A 4 -17.46 -1.25 11.31
CA GLU A 4 -17.53 -2.70 11.33
C GLU A 4 -16.17 -3.40 11.49
N VAL A 5 -15.07 -2.67 11.31
CA VAL A 5 -13.70 -3.15 11.59
C VAL A 5 -13.17 -2.57 12.91
N VAL A 6 -13.40 -1.27 13.16
CA VAL A 6 -12.84 -0.59 14.33
C VAL A 6 -13.51 -1.00 15.63
N LEU A 7 -14.84 -1.08 15.67
CA LEU A 7 -15.56 -1.41 16.92
C LEU A 7 -15.19 -2.80 17.46
N PRO A 8 -15.13 -3.87 16.63
CA PRO A 8 -14.69 -5.17 17.13
C PRO A 8 -13.23 -5.18 17.64
N LEU A 9 -12.34 -4.35 17.07
CA LEU A 9 -10.96 -4.21 17.57
C LEU A 9 -10.93 -3.53 18.95
N GLU A 10 -11.71 -2.46 19.13
CA GLU A 10 -11.81 -1.74 20.39
C GLU A 10 -12.39 -2.62 21.52
N GLU A 11 -13.42 -3.41 21.22
CA GLU A 11 -14.02 -4.36 22.17
C GLU A 11 -13.01 -5.41 22.69
N HIS A 12 -12.04 -5.81 21.86
CA HIS A 12 -11.04 -6.82 22.21
C HIS A 12 -9.72 -6.24 22.72
N ALA A 13 -9.60 -4.90 22.82
CA ALA A 13 -8.36 -4.24 23.24
C ALA A 13 -7.90 -4.68 24.64
N GLY A 14 -8.83 -5.02 25.54
CA GLY A 14 -8.53 -5.53 26.88
C GLY A 14 -7.89 -6.92 26.92
N GLY A 15 -7.91 -7.66 25.81
CA GLY A 15 -7.29 -8.99 25.68
C GLY A 15 -5.82 -8.95 25.24
N ILE A 16 -5.30 -7.81 24.80
CA ILE A 16 -3.93 -7.66 24.27
C ILE A 16 -2.89 -7.94 25.34
N GLY A 17 -1.87 -8.75 25.03
CA GLY A 17 -0.82 -9.16 25.95
C GLY A 17 -1.25 -10.20 27.00
N THR A 18 -2.48 -10.72 26.92
CA THR A 18 -2.96 -11.77 27.82
C THR A 18 -2.79 -13.16 27.20
N SER A 19 -2.89 -14.21 28.02
CA SER A 19 -2.90 -15.60 27.52
C SER A 19 -4.07 -15.91 26.57
N SER A 20 -5.13 -15.09 26.58
CA SER A 20 -6.30 -15.26 25.74
C SER A 20 -6.25 -14.48 24.42
N GLU A 21 -5.24 -13.63 24.23
CA GLU A 21 -5.09 -12.76 23.05
C GLU A 21 -5.19 -13.55 21.74
N HIS A 22 -4.45 -14.65 21.63
CA HIS A 22 -4.43 -15.47 20.42
C HIS A 22 -5.82 -15.98 20.03
N GLN A 23 -6.58 -16.50 21.01
CA GLN A 23 -7.92 -17.03 20.77
C GLN A 23 -8.91 -15.93 20.41
N GLN A 24 -8.81 -14.77 21.08
CA GLN A 24 -9.64 -13.60 20.79
C GLN A 24 -9.38 -13.07 19.38
N LEU A 25 -8.11 -12.89 18.99
CA LEU A 25 -7.73 -12.48 17.64
C LEU A 25 -8.21 -13.47 16.58
N LEU A 26 -8.03 -14.77 16.82
CA LEU A 26 -8.48 -15.80 15.86
C LEU A 26 -10.00 -15.77 15.65
N HIS A 27 -10.76 -15.57 16.73
CA HIS A 27 -12.21 -15.42 16.62
C HIS A 27 -12.57 -14.14 15.86
N LEU A 28 -11.95 -13.03 16.20
CA LEU A 28 -12.16 -11.72 15.61
C LEU A 28 -11.91 -11.72 14.10
N TYR A 29 -10.75 -12.20 13.65
CA TYR A 29 -10.41 -12.24 12.22
C TYR A 29 -11.29 -13.20 11.40
N ARG A 30 -11.94 -14.18 12.04
CA ARG A 30 -12.88 -15.09 11.35
C ARG A 30 -14.25 -14.46 11.12
N THR A 31 -14.66 -13.53 11.98
CA THR A 31 -16.01 -12.93 11.94
C THR A 31 -16.00 -11.52 11.36
N MET A 32 -14.86 -10.83 11.38
CA MET A 32 -14.72 -9.48 10.86
C MET A 32 -14.88 -9.44 9.33
N PRO A 33 -15.59 -8.44 8.79
CA PRO A 33 -15.74 -8.29 7.35
C PRO A 33 -14.42 -7.95 6.66
N THR A 34 -14.22 -8.50 5.46
CA THR A 34 -13.09 -8.14 4.60
C THR A 34 -13.30 -6.74 4.04
N ARG A 35 -12.31 -5.86 4.27
CA ARG A 35 -12.31 -4.47 3.80
C ARG A 35 -10.93 -4.13 3.23
N ASN A 36 -10.91 -3.31 2.19
CA ASN A 36 -9.68 -2.79 1.60
C ASN A 36 -9.40 -1.39 2.17
N PHE A 37 -8.26 -1.23 2.82
CA PHE A 37 -7.89 0.05 3.44
C PHE A 37 -7.79 1.21 2.44
N SER A 38 -7.31 0.94 1.22
CA SER A 38 -7.18 1.96 0.18
C SER A 38 -8.56 2.38 -0.37
N SER A 39 -9.33 1.42 -0.89
CA SER A 39 -10.59 1.73 -1.58
C SER A 39 -11.75 2.01 -0.64
N ASP A 40 -11.77 1.43 0.56
CA ASP A 40 -12.91 1.54 1.48
C ASP A 40 -12.69 2.61 2.56
N LEU A 41 -11.48 3.16 2.70
CA LEU A 41 -11.18 4.21 3.67
C LEU A 41 -10.44 5.40 3.06
N LEU A 42 -9.26 5.19 2.47
CA LEU A 42 -8.43 6.31 1.99
C LEU A 42 -9.09 7.06 0.83
N SER A 43 -9.75 6.34 -0.08
CA SER A 43 -10.48 6.91 -1.21
C SER A 43 -11.59 7.91 -0.81
N LEU A 44 -12.11 7.79 0.41
CA LEU A 44 -13.23 8.60 0.90
C LEU A 44 -12.79 9.95 1.46
N ILE A 45 -11.49 10.12 1.74
CA ILE A 45 -10.94 11.33 2.36
C ILE A 45 -9.72 11.90 1.61
N PRO A 46 -9.70 11.98 0.27
CA PRO A 46 -8.51 12.36 -0.47
C PRO A 46 -8.00 13.76 -0.13
N GLN A 47 -8.89 14.68 0.28
CA GLN A 47 -8.50 16.04 0.67
C GLN A 47 -7.74 16.10 2.00
N GLN A 48 -7.73 15.00 2.78
CA GLN A 48 -7.02 14.87 4.05
C GLN A 48 -5.76 14.02 3.91
N LEU A 49 -5.46 13.53 2.70
CA LEU A 49 -4.28 12.73 2.43
C LEU A 49 -3.17 13.60 1.87
N HIS A 50 -1.96 13.39 2.39
CA HIS A 50 -0.74 13.96 1.85
C HIS A 50 0.13 12.83 1.31
N MET A 51 0.57 12.98 0.06
CA MET A 51 1.49 12.05 -0.58
C MET A 51 2.90 12.62 -0.57
N MET A 52 3.89 11.76 -0.41
CA MET A 52 5.30 12.11 -0.53
C MET A 52 5.86 11.38 -1.73
N ASP A 53 6.54 12.13 -2.60
CA ASP A 53 7.23 11.53 -3.74
C ASP A 53 8.37 10.64 -3.24
N LEU A 54 8.35 9.38 -3.68
CA LEU A 54 9.42 8.44 -3.41
C LEU A 54 10.43 8.49 -4.57
N THR A 55 11.61 9.05 -4.31
CA THR A 55 12.70 9.17 -5.29
C THR A 55 13.89 8.32 -4.89
N GLY A 56 14.67 7.85 -5.86
CA GLY A 56 15.91 7.10 -5.61
C GLY A 56 15.69 5.66 -5.14
N VAL A 57 14.45 5.15 -5.21
CA VAL A 57 14.10 3.78 -4.87
C VAL A 57 13.43 3.11 -6.06
N CYS A 58 13.86 1.88 -6.36
CA CYS A 58 13.15 1.01 -7.28
C CYS A 58 12.09 0.24 -6.49
N TRP A 59 10.83 0.63 -6.61
CA TRP A 59 9.72 0.01 -5.89
C TRP A 59 8.79 -0.75 -6.85
N SER A 60 8.37 -1.94 -6.41
CA SER A 60 7.40 -2.78 -7.10
C SER A 60 6.68 -3.66 -6.08
N ASP A 61 5.39 -3.88 -6.27
CA ASP A 61 4.55 -4.76 -5.46
C ASP A 61 4.65 -6.23 -5.88
N TRP A 62 5.33 -6.53 -6.99
CA TRP A 62 5.44 -7.86 -7.61
C TRP A 62 4.09 -8.56 -7.86
N GLY A 63 3.02 -7.80 -8.06
CA GLY A 63 1.68 -8.36 -8.33
C GLY A 63 1.58 -9.15 -9.64
N MET A 64 2.57 -9.02 -10.54
CA MET A 64 2.66 -9.76 -11.80
C MET A 64 4.08 -10.30 -12.01
N PRO A 65 4.26 -11.49 -12.63
CA PRO A 65 5.58 -12.07 -12.87
C PRO A 65 6.55 -11.16 -13.63
N GLU A 66 6.06 -10.36 -14.58
CA GLU A 66 6.87 -9.44 -15.38
C GLU A 66 7.51 -8.36 -14.51
N ARG A 67 6.82 -7.89 -13.46
CA ARG A 67 7.31 -6.88 -12.52
C ARG A 67 8.53 -7.36 -11.72
N ILE A 68 8.68 -8.68 -11.56
CA ILE A 68 9.87 -9.29 -10.94
C ILE A 68 11.07 -9.13 -11.86
N GLN A 69 10.91 -9.40 -13.16
CA GLN A 69 11.99 -9.26 -14.15
C GLN A 69 12.43 -7.79 -14.27
N GLU A 70 11.48 -6.86 -14.25
CA GLU A 70 11.75 -5.41 -14.24
C GLU A 70 12.55 -5.01 -12.99
N THR A 71 12.18 -5.52 -11.81
CA THR A 71 12.90 -5.23 -10.56
C THR A 71 14.33 -5.77 -10.61
N ILE A 72 14.54 -7.00 -11.11
CA ILE A 72 15.87 -7.60 -11.28
C ILE A 72 16.71 -6.78 -12.27
N ALA A 73 16.14 -6.32 -13.38
CA ALA A 73 16.84 -5.48 -14.35
C ALA A 73 17.26 -4.14 -13.73
N CYS A 74 16.37 -3.51 -12.97
CA CYS A 74 16.61 -2.28 -12.23
C CYS A 74 17.76 -2.42 -11.22
N MET A 75 17.77 -3.51 -10.44
CA MET A 75 18.85 -3.79 -9.47
C MET A 75 20.20 -3.97 -10.17
N ARG A 76 20.25 -4.71 -11.29
CA ARG A 76 21.48 -4.88 -12.08
C ARG A 76 22.00 -3.56 -12.65
N GLN A 77 21.11 -2.68 -13.05
CA GLN A 77 21.48 -1.34 -13.52
C GLN A 77 22.03 -0.48 -12.37
N GLY A 78 21.46 -0.58 -11.17
CA GLY A 78 21.97 0.07 -9.96
C GLY A 78 23.39 -0.38 -9.57
N GLU A 79 23.76 -1.64 -9.83
CA GLU A 79 25.14 -2.13 -9.62
C GLU A 79 26.15 -1.60 -10.66
N LEU A 80 25.68 -1.24 -11.86
CA LEU A 80 26.49 -0.64 -12.93
C LEU A 80 26.69 0.88 -12.74
N PHE A 81 25.74 1.56 -12.11
CA PHE A 81 25.83 2.98 -11.74
C PHE A 81 26.26 3.11 -10.28
N GLY A 82 27.54 2.84 -10.01
CA GLY A 82 28.17 3.17 -8.73
C GLY A 82 27.77 4.58 -8.30
N VAL A 83 27.16 4.67 -7.12
CA VAL A 83 26.58 5.87 -6.54
C VAL A 83 27.55 7.06 -6.62
N ASN A 84 27.21 8.03 -7.47
CA ASN A 84 27.36 9.44 -7.13
C ASN A 84 25.96 10.04 -7.21
N SER A 85 25.44 10.35 -6.02
CA SER A 85 24.08 10.84 -5.78
C SER A 85 23.92 12.27 -6.27
N GLU A 86 23.96 12.49 -7.57
CA GLU A 86 23.56 13.77 -8.16
C GLU A 86 23.26 13.48 -9.64
N SER A 87 22.01 13.70 -10.06
CA SER A 87 21.57 13.77 -11.46
C SER A 87 21.11 12.51 -12.22
N VAL A 88 20.42 11.54 -11.60
CA VAL A 88 19.54 10.63 -12.36
C VAL A 88 18.07 10.83 -11.97
N GLY A 89 17.59 12.04 -12.22
CA GLY A 89 16.18 12.33 -12.39
C GLY A 89 15.75 11.82 -13.76
N GLY A 90 15.38 10.56 -13.87
CA GLY A 90 15.04 9.94 -15.15
C GLY A 90 14.02 8.84 -15.01
N VAL A 91 12.75 9.22 -14.87
CA VAL A 91 11.54 8.48 -15.32
C VAL A 91 11.51 6.97 -15.00
N TRP A 92 11.03 6.61 -13.81
CA TRP A 92 10.74 5.20 -13.45
C TRP A 92 9.29 4.93 -13.07
N MET A 93 8.37 5.85 -13.41
CA MET A 93 6.96 5.48 -13.54
C MET A 93 6.67 5.26 -15.01
N THR A 94 6.31 4.02 -15.37
CA THR A 94 5.71 3.75 -16.68
C THR A 94 4.41 4.57 -16.78
N SER A 95 4.05 5.05 -17.98
CA SER A 95 2.88 5.91 -18.17
C SER A 95 1.58 5.32 -17.60
N ARG A 96 1.48 3.99 -17.51
CA ARG A 96 0.33 3.29 -16.89
C ARG A 96 0.26 3.40 -15.37
N GLN A 97 1.38 3.50 -14.66
CA GLN A 97 1.38 3.64 -13.19
C GLN A 97 0.93 5.04 -12.76
N LYS A 98 1.11 6.05 -13.61
CA LYS A 98 0.53 7.39 -13.40
C LYS A 98 -0.99 7.38 -13.58
N GLU A 99 -1.48 6.60 -14.54
CA GLU A 99 -2.90 6.48 -14.89
C GLU A 99 -3.69 5.77 -13.79
N THR A 100 -3.13 4.74 -13.12
CA THR A 100 -3.83 4.01 -12.05
C THR A 100 -4.11 4.88 -10.81
N VAL A 101 -3.26 5.89 -10.53
CA VAL A 101 -3.49 6.83 -9.42
C VAL A 101 -4.52 7.91 -9.78
N GLN A 102 -4.68 8.24 -11.07
CA GLN A 102 -5.64 9.25 -11.53
C GLN A 102 -7.02 8.66 -11.86
N GLU A 103 -7.10 7.49 -12.51
CA GLU A 103 -8.38 6.89 -12.92
C GLU A 103 -9.21 6.33 -11.76
N GLU A 104 -8.58 5.79 -10.69
CA GLU A 104 -9.33 5.31 -9.51
C GLU A 104 -9.99 6.44 -8.72
N PHE A 105 -9.49 7.68 -8.82
CA PHE A 105 -10.06 8.84 -8.11
C PHE A 105 -11.05 9.67 -8.95
N THR A 106 -11.02 9.57 -10.27
CA THR A 106 -11.99 10.28 -11.15
C THR A 106 -13.22 9.45 -11.54
N GLY A 107 -13.26 8.15 -11.19
CA GLY A 107 -14.36 7.24 -11.55
C GLY A 107 -15.60 7.23 -10.64
N VAL A 108 -15.64 7.98 -9.54
CA VAL A 108 -16.77 7.99 -8.56
C VAL A 108 -17.56 9.30 -8.59
N LEU A 109 -17.59 9.98 -9.73
CA LEU A 109 -18.56 11.03 -10.03
C LEU A 109 -19.27 10.70 -11.35
N GLY A 110 -20.19 9.74 -11.26
CA GLY A 110 -21.15 9.36 -12.30
C GLY A 110 -22.42 8.84 -11.67
#